data_AF-A0A662D284-F1
#
_entry.id   AF-A0A662D284-F1
#
_cell.length_a   1.000
_cell.length_b   1.000
_cell.length_c   1.000
_cell.angle_alpha   90.00
_cell.angle_beta   90.00
_cell.angle_gamma   90.00
#
_symmetry.space_group_name_H-M   'P 1'
#
loop_
_entity.id
_entity.type
_entity.pdbx_description
1 polymer ?
#
loop_
_entity_poly.entity_id
_entity_poly.type
_entity_poly.pdbx_seq_one_letter_code
_entity_poly.pdbx_strand_id
1 'polypeptide(L)'
;MGNQPDEKKLMRRVQRFSLQHLQGILLTSIFIGIIVIAFFVKFKFSFLNFFFLPVILAGYFLGKRIGVLTAFLSILLVLGYILYGKLLAVGSTGLSLEESFNLILWGSFLIVTGGIIGSLADKTKEKIVNLRKAYMGVLRILLSYLEVADKLTPRLVRVAKLAGEVAEAMGLEKSQIENIKAAALLSESWEMESSISLYEQVSSFFEAEGQSLVKPLDDKEKVLLRTSASLLKEIEPILVDYYHHYVEDAQNLNKDLSTINLGSCIIALVDLYDRIIHQMPLRPGFKECQTLSQIEELAGKTFPRPVVESFKRVIVAP
;
A
#
# COMPACT_ATOMS: atom_id res chain seq x y z
N MET A 1 0.42 19.72 -18.44
CA MET A 1 1.72 20.18 -17.93
C MET A 1 1.46 20.99 -16.66
N GLY A 2 1.98 20.53 -15.51
CA GLY A 2 2.12 21.32 -14.28
C GLY A 2 0.96 21.34 -13.29
N ASN A 3 1.23 20.84 -12.08
CA ASN A 3 0.78 21.40 -10.77
C ASN A 3 -0.06 20.52 -9.81
N GLN A 4 0.19 19.20 -9.73
CA GLN A 4 -0.30 18.33 -8.63
C GLN A 4 0.71 17.77 -7.60
N PRO A 5 2.06 17.94 -7.69
CA PRO A 5 2.96 17.34 -6.70
C PRO A 5 3.11 18.15 -5.40
N ASP A 6 2.80 19.45 -5.40
CA ASP A 6 3.07 20.33 -4.23
C ASP A 6 2.03 20.24 -3.12
N GLU A 7 0.74 20.06 -3.41
CA GLU A 7 -0.30 19.92 -2.36
C GLU A 7 -0.10 18.66 -1.51
N LYS A 8 0.23 17.52 -2.13
CA LYS A 8 0.51 16.27 -1.42
C LYS A 8 1.77 16.40 -0.55
N LYS A 9 2.77 17.18 -0.98
CA LYS A 9 4.00 17.44 -0.23
C LYS A 9 3.76 18.39 0.96
N LEU A 10 2.96 19.43 0.76
CA LEU A 10 2.54 20.38 1.80
C LEU A 10 1.68 19.70 2.87
N MET A 11 0.66 18.94 2.48
CA MET A 11 -0.15 18.15 3.42
C MET A 11 0.71 17.17 4.22
N ARG A 12 1.66 16.46 3.59
CA ARG A 12 2.58 15.54 4.27
C ARG A 12 3.54 16.25 5.24
N ARG A 13 3.93 17.51 4.96
CA ARG A 13 4.76 18.33 5.87
C ARG A 13 3.95 18.83 7.06
N VAL A 14 2.75 19.34 6.81
CA VAL A 14 1.83 19.82 7.86
C VAL A 14 1.39 18.68 8.77
N GLN A 15 1.11 17.49 8.23
CA GLN A 15 0.73 16.31 9.01
C GLN A 15 1.88 15.74 9.84
N ARG A 16 3.11 15.65 9.30
CA ARG A 16 4.29 15.20 10.07
C ARG A 16 4.70 16.19 11.15
N PHE A 17 4.62 17.49 10.86
CA PHE A 17 4.88 18.54 11.84
C PHE A 17 3.81 18.54 12.94
N SER A 18 2.54 18.34 12.56
CA SER A 18 1.42 18.26 13.50
C SER A 18 1.57 17.09 14.49
N LEU A 19 2.05 15.92 14.06
CA LEU A 19 2.26 14.77 14.96
C LEU A 19 3.42 14.93 15.94
N GLN A 20 4.53 15.57 15.54
CA GLN A 20 5.69 15.80 16.42
C GLN A 20 5.48 16.97 17.39
N HIS A 21 4.72 17.99 16.98
CA HIS A 21 4.38 19.16 17.80
C HIS A 21 2.95 19.12 18.34
N LEU A 22 2.30 17.97 18.30
CA LEU A 22 0.87 17.82 18.61
C LEU A 22 0.52 18.25 20.04
N GLN A 23 1.40 17.92 21.00
CA GLN A 23 1.28 18.36 22.38
C GLN A 23 1.39 19.89 22.47
N GLY A 24 2.29 20.49 21.68
CA GLY A 24 2.41 21.94 21.55
C GLY A 24 1.17 22.58 20.93
N ILE A 25 0.61 22.00 19.86
CA ILE A 25 -0.61 22.47 19.18
C ILE A 25 -1.82 22.38 20.11
N LEU A 26 -1.98 21.25 20.80
CA LEU A 26 -3.01 21.07 21.83
C LEU A 26 -2.89 22.11 22.92
N LEU A 27 -1.67 22.33 23.43
CA LEU A 27 -1.41 23.30 24.48
C LEU A 27 -1.69 24.72 23.99
N THR A 28 -1.24 25.12 22.80
CA THR A 28 -1.55 26.43 22.21
C THR A 28 -3.05 26.61 21.94
N SER A 29 -3.76 25.57 21.52
CA SER A 29 -5.20 25.61 21.30
C SER A 29 -5.96 25.83 22.62
N ILE A 30 -5.54 25.14 23.68
CA ILE A 30 -6.08 25.34 25.04
C ILE A 30 -5.75 26.76 25.53
N PHE A 31 -4.51 27.24 25.36
CA PHE A 31 -4.11 28.61 25.73
C PHE A 31 -4.89 29.68 24.97
N ILE A 32 -5.12 29.50 23.67
CA ILE A 32 -5.98 30.39 22.87
C ILE A 32 -7.41 30.38 23.42
N GLY A 33 -7.96 29.20 23.75
CA GLY A 33 -9.26 29.08 24.40
C GLY A 33 -9.34 29.86 25.71
N ILE A 34 -8.32 29.76 26.56
CA ILE A 34 -8.22 30.51 27.82
C ILE A 34 -8.15 32.02 27.58
N ILE A 35 -7.35 32.49 26.61
CA ILE A 35 -7.23 33.92 26.28
C ILE A 35 -8.55 34.47 25.73
N VAL A 36 -9.24 33.72 24.87
CA VAL A 36 -10.55 34.10 24.32
C VAL A 36 -11.59 34.22 25.44
N ILE A 37 -11.59 33.28 26.39
CA ILE A 37 -12.46 33.33 27.58
C ILE A 37 -12.10 34.55 28.43
N ALA A 38 -10.82 34.76 28.74
CA ALA A 38 -10.38 35.89 29.55
C ALA A 38 -10.72 37.26 28.94
N PHE A 39 -10.73 37.38 27.60
CA PHE A 39 -10.97 38.66 26.90
C PHE A 39 -12.44 38.93 26.58
N PHE A 40 -13.28 37.89 26.36
CA PHE A 40 -14.66 38.04 25.83
C PHE A 40 -15.79 37.57 26.76
N VAL A 41 -15.50 37.17 28.01
CA VAL A 41 -16.49 36.59 28.95
C VAL A 41 -17.67 37.48 29.34
N LYS A 42 -17.67 38.77 28.98
CA LYS A 42 -18.87 39.59 29.22
C LYS A 42 -20.10 39.19 28.39
N PHE A 43 -20.02 38.32 27.35
CA PHE A 43 -21.20 38.14 26.49
C PHE A 43 -21.73 36.76 26.08
N LYS A 44 -21.03 35.61 25.90
CA LYS A 44 -21.73 34.38 25.40
C LYS A 44 -21.16 33.01 25.81
N PHE A 45 -22.06 32.12 26.27
CA PHE A 45 -21.84 30.68 26.49
C PHE A 45 -21.31 29.93 25.24
N SER A 46 -21.58 30.46 24.04
CA SER A 46 -21.18 29.87 22.75
C SER A 46 -19.67 29.69 22.57
N PHE A 47 -18.83 30.42 23.31
CA PHE A 47 -17.36 30.30 23.21
C PHE A 47 -16.79 29.03 23.87
N LEU A 48 -17.55 28.35 24.74
CA LEU A 48 -17.15 27.05 25.28
C LEU A 48 -16.99 26.00 24.16
N ASN A 49 -17.61 26.21 23.00
CA ASN A 49 -17.46 25.32 21.87
C ASN A 49 -16.02 25.27 21.31
N PHE A 50 -15.17 26.25 21.61
CA PHE A 50 -13.76 26.21 21.20
C PHE A 50 -12.98 25.05 21.83
N PHE A 51 -13.38 24.56 23.01
CA PHE A 51 -12.73 23.38 23.61
C PHE A 51 -13.08 22.06 22.91
N PHE A 52 -14.05 22.02 21.98
CA PHE A 52 -14.21 20.83 21.14
C PHE A 52 -12.99 20.62 20.25
N LEU A 53 -12.33 21.68 19.77
CA LEU A 53 -11.14 21.55 18.91
C LEU A 53 -10.01 20.75 19.57
N PRO A 54 -9.49 21.11 20.76
CA PRO A 54 -8.45 20.33 21.42
C PRO A 54 -8.93 18.92 21.81
N VAL A 55 -10.20 18.73 22.16
CA VAL A 55 -10.74 17.39 22.48
C VAL A 55 -10.82 16.49 21.25
N ILE A 56 -11.27 17.03 20.11
CA ILE A 56 -11.32 16.32 18.82
C ILE A 56 -9.91 15.97 18.37
N LEU A 57 -8.96 16.92 18.41
CA LEU A 57 -7.56 16.65 18.08
C LEU A 57 -6.96 15.59 19.00
N ALA A 58 -7.18 15.71 20.31
CA ALA A 58 -6.66 14.77 21.29
C ALA A 58 -7.21 13.36 21.09
N GLY A 59 -8.52 13.24 20.86
CA GLY A 59 -9.18 11.97 20.56
C GLY A 59 -8.66 11.36 19.26
N TYR A 60 -8.62 12.13 18.17
CA TYR A 60 -8.23 11.63 16.86
C TYR A 60 -6.77 11.16 16.82
N PHE A 61 -5.83 11.96 17.36
CA PHE A 61 -4.41 11.65 17.23
C PHE A 61 -3.88 10.77 18.36
N LEU A 62 -4.23 11.04 19.63
CA LEU A 62 -3.69 10.32 20.78
C LEU A 62 -4.59 9.18 21.30
N GLY A 63 -5.77 9.01 20.71
CA GLY A 63 -6.69 7.90 21.00
C GLY A 63 -7.71 8.19 22.10
N LYS A 64 -8.56 7.19 22.37
CA LYS A 64 -9.74 7.33 23.25
C LYS A 64 -9.41 7.88 24.64
N ARG A 65 -8.37 7.37 25.30
CA ARG A 65 -8.05 7.72 26.69
C ARG A 65 -7.69 9.20 26.82
N ILE A 66 -6.86 9.70 25.90
CA ILE A 66 -6.35 11.07 25.97
C ILE A 66 -7.40 12.08 25.49
N GLY A 67 -8.26 11.71 24.52
CA GLY A 67 -9.44 12.51 24.17
C GLY A 67 -10.38 12.74 25.35
N VAL A 68 -10.69 11.68 26.12
CA VAL A 68 -11.54 11.78 27.32
C VAL A 68 -10.85 12.57 28.44
N LEU A 69 -9.55 12.36 28.67
CA LEU A 69 -8.79 13.14 29.67
C LEU A 69 -8.73 14.64 29.31
N THR A 70 -8.59 14.98 28.02
CA THR A 70 -8.58 16.37 27.55
C THR A 70 -9.95 17.02 27.72
N ALA A 71 -11.04 16.27 27.50
CA ALA A 71 -12.40 16.75 27.77
C ALA A 71 -12.59 17.01 29.28
N PHE A 72 -12.16 16.08 30.12
CA PHE A 72 -12.24 16.23 31.58
C PHE A 72 -11.41 17.42 32.08
N LEU A 73 -10.18 17.58 31.59
CA LEU A 73 -9.32 18.73 31.93
C LEU A 73 -9.96 20.06 31.49
N SER A 74 -10.57 20.10 30.31
CA SER A 74 -11.25 21.31 29.81
C SER A 74 -12.43 21.68 30.69
N ILE A 75 -13.22 20.70 31.14
CA ILE A 75 -14.33 20.92 32.09
C ILE A 75 -13.80 21.43 33.44
N LEU A 76 -12.74 20.81 33.96
CA LEU A 76 -12.12 21.21 35.23
C LEU A 76 -11.55 22.64 35.17
N LEU A 77 -10.97 23.01 34.04
CA LEU A 77 -10.42 24.35 33.82
C LEU A 77 -11.54 25.41 33.77
N VAL A 78 -12.63 25.14 33.06
CA VAL A 78 -13.80 26.03 33.01
C VAL A 78 -14.45 26.16 34.41
N LEU A 79 -14.60 25.07 35.14
CA LEU A 79 -15.09 25.09 36.53
C LEU A 79 -14.18 25.92 37.45
N GLY A 80 -12.86 25.72 37.35
CA GLY A 80 -11.87 26.47 38.13
C GLY A 80 -11.92 27.97 37.85
N TYR A 81 -12.11 28.37 36.58
CA TYR A 81 -12.26 29.77 36.20
C TYR A 81 -13.53 30.41 36.81
N ILE A 82 -14.66 29.71 36.75
CA ILE A 82 -15.92 30.17 37.35
C ILE A 82 -15.78 30.33 38.87
N LEU A 83 -15.14 29.37 39.55
CA LEU A 83 -14.88 29.42 40.99
C LEU A 83 -13.92 30.57 41.36
N TYR A 84 -12.88 30.81 40.57
CA TYR A 84 -11.94 31.92 40.77
C TYR A 84 -12.62 33.29 40.65
N GLY A 85 -13.43 33.48 39.60
CA GLY A 85 -14.23 34.70 39.44
C GLY A 85 -15.18 34.93 40.61
N LYS A 86 -15.78 33.86 41.14
CA LYS A 86 -16.66 33.91 42.31
C LYS A 86 -15.92 34.20 43.62
N LEU A 87 -14.69 33.70 43.78
CA LEU A 87 -13.86 33.93 44.97
C LEU A 87 -13.39 35.39 45.06
N LEU A 88 -13.10 36.03 43.92
CA LEU A 88 -12.67 37.42 43.85
C LEU A 88 -13.84 38.43 43.89
N ALA A 89 -15.01 38.05 43.36
CA ALA A 89 -16.21 38.88 43.40
C ALA A 89 -16.91 38.78 44.77
N VAL A 90 -16.48 39.60 45.73
CA VAL A 90 -17.16 39.80 47.02
C VAL A 90 -18.48 40.52 46.77
N GLY A 91 -19.54 39.77 46.44
CA GLY A 91 -20.89 40.33 46.22
C GLY A 91 -21.67 39.67 45.10
N SER A 92 -22.27 38.53 45.40
CA SER A 92 -23.43 37.91 44.74
C SER A 92 -23.59 38.08 43.21
N THR A 93 -23.17 37.06 42.47
CA THR A 93 -24.07 36.35 41.55
C THR A 93 -23.87 34.84 41.77
N GLY A 94 -24.89 34.16 42.29
CA GLY A 94 -24.91 32.70 42.22
C GLY A 94 -25.02 32.29 40.76
N LEU A 95 -24.44 31.13 40.39
CA LEU A 95 -24.70 30.52 39.08
C LEU A 95 -26.22 30.38 38.95
N SER A 96 -26.79 30.90 37.86
CA SER A 96 -28.18 30.60 37.57
C SER A 96 -28.30 29.09 37.35
N LEU A 97 -29.44 28.49 37.75
CA LEU A 97 -29.67 27.06 37.54
C LEU A 97 -29.48 26.70 36.05
N GLU A 98 -29.88 27.59 35.16
CA GLU A 98 -29.71 27.46 33.71
C GLU A 98 -28.24 27.36 33.28
N GLU A 99 -27.35 28.16 33.88
CA GLU A 99 -25.91 28.14 33.57
C GLU A 99 -25.27 26.83 34.02
N SER A 100 -25.70 26.32 35.18
CA SER A 100 -25.25 25.03 35.71
C SER A 100 -25.73 23.87 34.84
N PHE A 101 -27.00 23.88 34.43
CA PHE A 101 -27.56 22.88 33.52
C PHE A 101 -26.86 22.89 32.15
N ASN A 102 -26.65 24.08 31.57
CA ASN A 102 -25.95 24.22 30.30
C ASN A 102 -24.50 23.72 30.38
N LEU A 103 -23.79 23.99 31.47
CA LEU A 103 -22.42 23.51 31.68
C LEU A 103 -22.36 21.98 31.83
N ILE A 104 -23.32 21.38 32.54
CA ILE A 104 -23.44 19.93 32.66
C ILE A 104 -23.70 19.29 31.30
N LEU A 105 -24.65 19.83 30.52
CA LEU A 105 -24.97 19.35 29.17
C LEU A 105 -23.76 19.47 28.23
N TRP A 106 -23.08 20.61 28.25
CA TRP A 106 -21.88 20.85 27.45
C TRP A 106 -20.75 19.88 27.82
N GLY A 107 -20.46 19.72 29.11
CA GLY A 107 -19.41 18.82 29.58
C GLY A 107 -19.70 17.36 29.25
N SER A 108 -20.96 16.93 29.36
CA SER A 108 -21.39 15.59 28.95
C SER A 108 -21.16 15.37 27.45
N PHE A 109 -21.58 16.32 26.61
CA PHE A 109 -21.37 16.23 25.17
C PHE A 109 -19.88 16.21 24.82
N LEU A 110 -19.05 17.03 25.47
CA LEU A 110 -17.60 17.08 25.28
C LEU A 110 -16.92 15.73 25.55
N ILE A 111 -17.29 15.06 26.65
CA ILE A 111 -16.76 13.74 27.02
C ILE A 111 -17.18 12.68 25.99
N VAL A 112 -18.46 12.67 25.60
CA VAL A 112 -18.98 11.72 24.61
C VAL A 112 -18.28 11.91 23.26
N THR A 113 -18.12 13.15 22.80
CA THR A 113 -17.42 13.47 21.55
C THR A 113 -15.97 12.99 21.59
N GLY A 114 -15.22 13.28 22.66
CA GLY A 114 -13.84 12.81 22.82
C GLY A 114 -13.73 11.28 22.82
N GLY A 115 -14.68 10.61 23.47
CA GLY A 115 -14.76 9.15 23.51
C GLY A 115 -15.08 8.50 22.15
N ILE A 116 -16.07 9.04 21.41
CA ILE A 116 -16.46 8.53 20.09
C ILE A 116 -15.32 8.72 19.08
N ILE A 117 -14.77 9.93 19.00
CA ILE A 117 -13.74 10.26 18.03
C ILE A 117 -12.46 9.47 18.31
N GLY A 118 -12.08 9.35 19.58
CA GLY A 118 -10.92 8.53 19.93
C GLY A 118 -11.13 7.04 19.70
N SER A 119 -12.32 6.50 19.98
CA SER A 119 -12.66 5.11 19.66
C SER A 119 -12.65 4.85 18.14
N LEU A 120 -13.16 5.78 17.35
CA LEU A 120 -13.17 5.69 15.89
C LEU A 120 -11.75 5.73 15.31
N ALA A 121 -10.91 6.61 15.84
CA ALA A 121 -9.51 6.67 15.46
C ALA A 121 -8.76 5.38 15.83
N ASP A 122 -8.95 4.87 17.05
CA ASP A 122 -8.31 3.63 17.51
C ASP A 122 -8.71 2.43 16.63
N LYS A 123 -10.00 2.28 16.31
CA LYS A 123 -10.49 1.23 15.40
C LYS A 123 -9.90 1.36 14.00
N THR A 124 -9.72 2.58 13.51
CA THR A 124 -9.15 2.84 12.18
C THR A 124 -7.67 2.44 12.15
N LYS A 125 -6.91 2.80 13.19
CA LYS A 125 -5.51 2.39 13.37
C LYS A 125 -5.37 0.86 13.44
N GLU A 126 -6.23 0.19 14.20
CA GLU A 126 -6.23 -1.26 14.31
C GLU A 126 -6.48 -1.96 12.97
N LYS A 127 -7.47 -1.50 12.20
CA LYS A 127 -7.74 -2.02 10.85
C LYS A 127 -6.53 -1.89 9.92
N ILE A 128 -5.85 -0.75 9.94
CA ILE A 128 -4.64 -0.53 9.13
C ILE A 128 -3.51 -1.49 9.56
N VAL A 129 -3.32 -1.71 10.86
CA VAL A 129 -2.33 -2.68 11.38
C VAL A 129 -2.67 -4.10 10.93
N ASN A 130 -3.93 -4.50 11.02
CA ASN A 130 -4.36 -5.84 10.63
C ASN A 130 -4.20 -6.07 9.13
N LEU A 131 -4.54 -5.06 8.31
CA LEU A 131 -4.32 -5.12 6.86
C LEU A 131 -2.84 -5.25 6.52
N ARG A 132 -1.97 -4.47 7.19
CA ARG A 132 -0.50 -4.58 7.05
C ARG A 132 0.01 -5.98 7.39
N LYS A 133 -0.44 -6.54 8.52
CA LYS A 133 -0.04 -7.90 8.93
C LYS A 133 -0.50 -8.96 7.93
N ALA A 134 -1.74 -8.87 7.46
CA ALA A 134 -2.27 -9.79 6.45
C ALA A 134 -1.44 -9.70 5.15
N TYR A 135 -1.17 -8.48 4.68
CA TYR A 135 -0.38 -8.25 3.48
C TYR A 135 1.06 -8.78 3.59
N MET A 136 1.77 -8.49 4.68
CA MET A 136 3.11 -9.05 4.91
C MET A 136 3.07 -10.58 5.06
N GLY A 137 2.00 -11.13 5.63
CA GLY A 137 1.77 -12.56 5.70
C GLY A 137 1.66 -13.19 4.30
N VAL A 138 0.82 -12.61 3.44
CA VAL A 138 0.68 -13.04 2.04
C VAL A 138 2.00 -12.92 1.28
N LEU A 139 2.69 -11.78 1.42
CA LEU A 139 3.99 -11.58 0.77
C LEU A 139 5.01 -12.63 1.23
N ARG A 140 5.06 -12.93 2.52
CA ARG A 140 5.97 -13.96 3.06
C ARG A 140 5.60 -15.35 2.57
N ILE A 141 4.31 -15.66 2.44
CA ILE A 141 3.85 -16.92 1.85
C ILE A 141 4.27 -17.00 0.38
N LEU A 142 4.09 -15.92 -0.38
CA LEU A 142 4.47 -15.87 -1.80
C LEU A 142 5.98 -15.99 -2.00
N LEU A 143 6.78 -15.29 -1.19
CA LEU A 143 8.24 -15.42 -1.21
C LEU A 143 8.70 -16.79 -0.73
N SER A 144 8.11 -17.33 0.35
CA SER A 144 8.39 -18.69 0.81
C SER A 144 7.98 -19.73 -0.23
N TYR A 145 6.92 -19.48 -0.99
CA TYR A 145 6.50 -20.34 -2.09
C TYR A 145 7.50 -20.28 -3.26
N LEU A 146 8.05 -19.10 -3.57
CA LEU A 146 9.16 -18.95 -4.52
C LEU A 146 10.45 -19.61 -4.04
N GLU A 147 10.76 -19.57 -2.73
CA GLU A 147 11.90 -20.26 -2.13
C GLU A 147 11.71 -21.78 -2.08
N VAL A 148 10.47 -22.24 -1.88
CA VAL A 148 10.06 -23.66 -1.86
C VAL A 148 9.65 -24.14 -3.26
N ALA A 149 9.89 -23.35 -4.31
CA ALA A 149 9.51 -23.60 -5.71
C ALA A 149 10.20 -24.80 -6.37
N ASP A 150 10.86 -25.65 -5.58
CA ASP A 150 11.04 -27.06 -5.93
C ASP A 150 9.70 -27.85 -5.90
N LYS A 151 8.60 -27.24 -5.41
CA LYS A 151 7.25 -27.83 -5.26
C LYS A 151 6.09 -27.03 -5.87
N LEU A 152 6.34 -25.91 -6.56
CA LEU A 152 5.34 -25.27 -7.42
C LEU A 152 4.92 -26.22 -8.54
N THR A 153 3.74 -26.01 -9.16
CA THR A 153 3.20 -26.89 -10.22
C THR A 153 4.33 -27.40 -11.12
N PRO A 154 4.49 -28.72 -11.34
CA PRO A 154 5.62 -29.26 -12.09
C PRO A 154 5.84 -28.54 -13.43
N ARG A 155 4.73 -28.05 -14.01
CA ARG A 155 4.71 -27.20 -15.19
C ARG A 155 5.51 -25.90 -15.06
N LEU A 156 5.14 -25.00 -14.14
CA LEU A 156 5.77 -23.67 -14.04
C LEU A 156 7.26 -23.79 -13.74
N VAL A 157 7.65 -24.78 -12.94
CA VAL A 157 9.05 -25.09 -12.65
C VAL A 157 9.78 -25.59 -13.90
N ARG A 158 9.17 -26.49 -14.69
CA ARG A 158 9.75 -26.92 -15.98
C ARG A 158 9.90 -25.76 -16.96
N VAL A 159 8.87 -24.93 -17.10
CA VAL A 159 8.88 -23.75 -17.97
C VAL A 159 9.96 -22.77 -17.54
N ALA A 160 10.07 -22.47 -16.24
CA ALA A 160 11.11 -21.59 -15.71
C ALA A 160 12.52 -22.16 -15.92
N LYS A 161 12.71 -23.46 -15.65
CA LYS A 161 14.00 -24.12 -15.85
C LYS A 161 14.41 -24.07 -17.33
N LEU A 162 13.53 -24.48 -18.24
CA LEU A 162 13.82 -24.48 -19.67
C LEU A 162 14.01 -23.07 -20.22
N ALA A 163 13.23 -22.08 -19.77
CA ALA A 163 13.45 -20.67 -20.12
C ALA A 163 14.82 -20.17 -19.66
N GLY A 164 15.27 -20.58 -18.47
CA GLY A 164 16.61 -20.30 -17.96
C GLY A 164 17.71 -20.92 -18.82
N GLU A 165 17.56 -22.19 -19.21
CA GLU A 165 18.52 -22.89 -20.09
C GLU A 165 18.61 -22.23 -21.48
N VAL A 166 17.47 -21.80 -22.04
CA VAL A 166 17.45 -21.04 -23.30
C VAL A 166 18.15 -19.69 -23.16
N ALA A 167 17.86 -18.95 -22.10
CA ALA A 167 18.49 -17.67 -21.79
C ALA A 167 20.02 -17.81 -21.62
N GLU A 168 20.47 -18.89 -20.97
CA GLU A 168 21.89 -19.22 -20.81
C GLU A 168 22.54 -19.58 -22.15
N ALA A 169 21.88 -20.38 -23.00
CA ALA A 169 22.36 -20.72 -24.33
C ALA A 169 22.44 -19.51 -25.28
N MET A 170 21.68 -18.45 -24.99
CA MET A 170 21.74 -17.15 -25.66
C MET A 170 22.86 -16.24 -25.15
N GLY A 171 23.53 -16.60 -24.05
CA GLY A 171 24.61 -15.81 -23.45
C GLY A 171 24.13 -14.60 -22.64
N LEU A 172 22.92 -14.63 -22.09
CA LEU A 172 22.40 -13.55 -21.24
C LEU A 172 23.13 -13.51 -19.88
N GLU A 173 23.08 -12.34 -19.22
CA GLU A 173 23.69 -12.18 -17.90
C GLU A 173 22.93 -12.99 -16.84
N LYS A 174 23.63 -13.49 -15.81
CA LYS A 174 23.02 -14.22 -14.68
C LYS A 174 21.82 -13.50 -14.07
N SER A 175 21.88 -12.19 -13.88
CA SER A 175 20.74 -11.41 -13.35
C SER A 175 19.52 -11.48 -14.27
N GLN A 176 19.72 -11.36 -15.59
CA GLN A 176 18.65 -11.46 -16.57
C GLN A 176 18.06 -12.88 -16.61
N ILE A 177 18.90 -13.92 -16.50
CA ILE A 177 18.47 -15.32 -16.45
C ILE A 177 17.56 -15.55 -15.23
N GLU A 178 17.96 -15.07 -14.04
CA GLU A 178 17.16 -15.22 -12.83
C GLU A 178 15.84 -14.42 -12.92
N ASN A 179 15.86 -13.22 -13.52
CA ASN A 179 14.65 -12.44 -13.75
C ASN A 179 13.67 -13.14 -14.71
N ILE A 180 14.18 -13.79 -15.76
CA ILE A 180 13.37 -14.60 -16.69
C ILE A 180 12.77 -15.82 -15.98
N LYS A 181 13.55 -16.53 -15.16
CA LYS A 181 13.04 -17.66 -14.35
C LYS A 181 11.95 -17.21 -13.38
N ALA A 182 12.17 -16.10 -12.67
CA ALA A 182 11.19 -15.54 -11.75
C ALA A 182 9.90 -15.10 -12.46
N ALA A 183 10.03 -14.43 -13.61
CA ALA A 183 8.89 -14.07 -14.46
C ALA A 183 8.14 -15.32 -14.96
N ALA A 184 8.86 -16.36 -15.40
CA ALA A 184 8.23 -17.61 -15.84
C ALA A 184 7.38 -18.26 -14.73
N LEU A 185 7.88 -18.29 -13.48
CA LEU A 185 7.15 -18.81 -12.32
C LEU A 185 5.88 -18.00 -11.99
N LEU A 186 5.84 -16.72 -12.35
CA LEU A 186 4.71 -15.82 -12.08
C LEU A 186 3.81 -15.59 -13.30
N SER A 187 4.14 -16.18 -14.45
CA SER A 187 3.46 -15.92 -15.72
C SER A 187 1.99 -16.35 -15.76
N GLU A 188 1.62 -17.41 -15.03
CA GLU A 188 0.23 -17.87 -14.89
C GLU A 188 -0.58 -17.09 -13.85
N SER A 189 0.08 -16.44 -12.87
CA SER A 189 -0.59 -15.64 -11.84
C SER A 189 -0.72 -14.16 -12.22
N TRP A 190 -0.17 -13.77 -13.39
CA TRP A 190 -0.18 -12.40 -13.89
C TRP A 190 -1.57 -11.85 -14.26
N GLU A 191 -2.59 -12.71 -14.44
CA GLU A 191 -3.99 -12.26 -14.66
C GLU A 191 -4.52 -11.29 -13.58
N MET A 192 -3.78 -11.13 -12.47
CA MET A 192 -3.95 -10.06 -11.51
C MET A 192 -3.09 -8.83 -11.84
N GLU A 193 -3.34 -8.15 -12.96
CA GLU A 193 -2.79 -6.82 -13.28
C GLU A 193 -3.08 -5.79 -12.14
N SER A 194 -4.12 -6.07 -11.33
CA SER A 194 -4.41 -5.35 -10.09
C SER A 194 -3.34 -5.51 -9.02
N SER A 195 -2.60 -6.63 -8.98
CA SER A 195 -1.70 -6.94 -7.88
C SER A 195 -0.49 -6.02 -7.83
N ILE A 196 0.14 -5.66 -8.96
CA ILE A 196 1.33 -4.77 -8.97
C ILE A 196 0.98 -3.34 -8.60
N SER A 197 -0.09 -2.80 -9.16
CA SER A 197 -0.58 -1.48 -8.74
C SER A 197 -0.95 -1.48 -7.25
N LEU A 198 -1.52 -2.58 -6.74
CA LEU A 198 -1.72 -2.78 -5.30
C LEU A 198 -0.38 -2.89 -4.55
N TYR A 199 0.65 -3.56 -5.07
CA TYR A 199 1.98 -3.64 -4.45
C TYR A 199 2.65 -2.27 -4.36
N GLU A 200 2.63 -1.47 -5.42
CA GLU A 200 3.17 -0.11 -5.42
C GLU A 200 2.37 0.81 -4.49
N GLN A 201 1.04 0.74 -4.53
CA GLN A 201 0.18 1.54 -3.65
C GLN A 201 0.38 1.16 -2.18
N VAL A 202 0.49 -0.13 -1.87
CA VAL A 202 0.67 -0.62 -0.51
C VAL A 202 2.08 -0.32 0.00
N SER A 203 3.11 -0.50 -0.83
CA SER A 203 4.50 -0.15 -0.51
C SER A 203 4.64 1.36 -0.27
N SER A 204 4.13 2.19 -1.20
CA SER A 204 4.17 3.65 -1.06
C SER A 204 3.32 4.16 0.11
N PHE A 205 2.18 3.54 0.40
CA PHE A 205 1.37 3.82 1.59
C PHE A 205 2.15 3.53 2.87
N PHE A 206 2.85 2.39 2.96
CA PHE A 206 3.64 2.06 4.14
C PHE A 206 4.90 2.91 4.30
N GLU A 207 5.56 3.30 3.20
CA GLU A 207 6.70 4.21 3.24
C GLU A 207 6.29 5.66 3.57
N ALA A 208 5.13 6.14 3.08
CA ALA A 208 4.72 7.55 3.18
C ALA A 208 3.74 7.86 4.34
N GLU A 209 2.80 6.97 4.65
CA GLU A 209 1.65 7.22 5.54
C GLU A 209 1.61 6.27 6.75
N GLY A 210 2.16 5.05 6.60
CA GLY A 210 2.25 4.04 7.64
C GLY A 210 3.11 4.43 8.84
N GLN A 211 3.98 5.45 8.71
CA GLN A 211 4.80 5.96 9.81
C GLN A 211 4.04 6.86 10.79
N SER A 212 2.96 7.51 10.35
CA SER A 212 2.23 8.50 11.15
C SER A 212 1.03 7.94 11.92
N LEU A 213 0.37 6.91 11.39
CA LEU A 213 -0.85 6.33 11.99
C LEU A 213 -0.57 5.03 12.74
N VAL A 214 0.55 4.37 12.45
CA VAL A 214 0.94 3.06 12.96
C VAL A 214 2.42 3.08 13.32
N LYS A 215 2.86 2.16 14.19
CA LYS A 215 4.28 2.00 14.52
C LYS A 215 5.11 1.86 13.22
N PRO A 216 6.26 2.57 13.10
CA PRO A 216 7.13 2.45 11.93
C PRO A 216 7.51 1.00 11.67
N LEU A 217 7.70 0.67 10.39
CA LEU A 217 8.20 -0.64 9.96
C LEU A 217 9.48 -1.01 10.70
N ASP A 218 9.59 -2.26 11.12
CA ASP A 218 10.87 -2.81 11.56
C ASP A 218 11.81 -2.96 10.36
N ASP A 219 13.11 -2.98 10.59
CA ASP A 219 14.11 -2.95 9.52
C ASP A 219 14.01 -4.19 8.62
N LYS A 220 13.67 -5.35 9.19
CA LYS A 220 13.39 -6.58 8.41
C LYS A 220 12.19 -6.42 7.48
N GLU A 221 11.12 -5.76 7.94
CA GLU A 221 9.91 -5.55 7.15
C GLU A 221 10.15 -4.55 6.02
N LYS A 222 10.93 -3.48 6.29
CA LYS A 222 11.35 -2.53 5.25
C LYS A 222 12.18 -3.21 4.17
N VAL A 223 13.16 -4.03 4.57
CA VAL A 223 14.02 -4.76 3.64
C VAL A 223 13.17 -5.72 2.81
N LEU A 224 12.30 -6.52 3.43
CA LEU A 224 11.43 -7.45 2.71
C LEU A 224 10.57 -6.75 1.65
N LEU A 225 9.89 -5.66 2.04
CA LEU A 225 9.04 -4.88 1.12
C LEU A 225 9.84 -4.27 -0.03
N ARG A 226 11.02 -3.71 0.26
CA ARG A 226 11.89 -3.11 -0.75
C ARG A 226 12.44 -4.15 -1.71
N THR A 227 12.94 -5.26 -1.20
CA THR A 227 13.49 -6.34 -2.03
C THR A 227 12.40 -6.96 -2.90
N SER A 228 11.21 -7.24 -2.34
CA SER A 228 10.10 -7.76 -3.15
C SER A 228 9.63 -6.76 -4.20
N ALA A 229 9.52 -5.47 -3.86
CA ALA A 229 9.12 -4.45 -4.82
C ALA A 229 10.17 -4.24 -5.92
N SER A 230 11.46 -4.30 -5.58
CA SER A 230 12.55 -4.21 -6.57
C SER A 230 12.52 -5.40 -7.53
N LEU A 231 12.41 -6.62 -7.02
CA LEU A 231 12.33 -7.82 -7.84
C LEU A 231 11.10 -7.79 -8.75
N LEU A 232 9.93 -7.43 -8.21
CA LEU A 232 8.69 -7.28 -8.99
C LEU A 232 8.84 -6.23 -10.09
N LYS A 233 9.45 -5.08 -9.78
CA LYS A 233 9.69 -4.01 -10.76
C LYS A 233 10.65 -4.42 -11.88
N GLU A 234 11.64 -5.25 -11.58
CA GLU A 234 12.58 -5.75 -12.59
C GLU A 234 11.93 -6.76 -13.54
N ILE A 235 11.02 -7.59 -13.05
CA ILE A 235 10.32 -8.61 -13.86
C ILE A 235 9.03 -8.09 -14.49
N GLU A 236 8.45 -7.00 -13.98
CA GLU A 236 7.24 -6.37 -14.50
C GLU A 236 7.23 -6.20 -16.02
N PRO A 237 8.24 -5.58 -16.67
CA PRO A 237 8.22 -5.42 -18.12
C PRO A 237 8.20 -6.77 -18.87
N ILE A 238 8.81 -7.82 -18.32
CA ILE A 238 8.78 -9.17 -18.91
C ILE A 238 7.36 -9.72 -18.87
N LEU A 239 6.68 -9.55 -17.74
CA LEU A 239 5.35 -10.11 -17.52
C LEU A 239 4.26 -9.32 -18.27
N VAL A 240 4.33 -8.00 -18.28
CA VAL A 240 3.44 -7.10 -19.05
C VAL A 240 3.47 -7.47 -20.53
N ASP A 241 4.66 -7.52 -21.13
CA ASP A 241 4.81 -7.84 -22.55
C ASP A 241 4.38 -9.27 -22.85
N TYR A 242 4.68 -10.22 -21.94
CA TYR A 242 4.22 -11.60 -22.09
C TYR A 242 2.69 -11.68 -22.15
N TYR A 243 2.01 -10.97 -21.26
CA TYR A 243 0.55 -10.98 -21.22
C TYR A 243 -0.07 -10.30 -22.43
N HIS A 244 0.28 -9.05 -22.70
CA HIS A 244 -0.31 -8.32 -23.82
C HIS A 244 -0.07 -9.02 -25.16
N HIS A 245 1.16 -9.47 -25.42
CA HIS A 245 1.48 -10.03 -26.73
C HIS A 245 1.13 -11.51 -26.85
N TYR A 246 1.27 -12.33 -25.80
CA TYR A 246 1.14 -13.78 -25.94
C TYR A 246 -0.08 -14.38 -25.23
N VAL A 247 -0.76 -13.63 -24.34
CA VAL A 247 -2.01 -14.06 -23.68
C VAL A 247 -3.21 -13.35 -24.32
N GLU A 248 -3.22 -12.02 -24.29
CA GLU A 248 -4.33 -11.18 -24.76
C GLU A 248 -4.38 -11.13 -26.29
N ASP A 249 -3.28 -10.71 -26.94
CA ASP A 249 -3.13 -10.69 -28.40
C ASP A 249 -2.54 -12.01 -28.94
N ALA A 250 -2.97 -13.15 -28.38
CA ALA A 250 -2.46 -14.46 -28.77
C ALA A 250 -2.78 -14.86 -30.22
N GLN A 251 -3.79 -14.23 -30.84
CA GLN A 251 -4.21 -14.53 -32.23
C GLN A 251 -3.28 -13.92 -33.28
N ASN A 252 -2.57 -12.85 -32.94
CA ASN A 252 -1.66 -12.18 -33.85
C ASN A 252 -0.30 -12.88 -33.88
N LEU A 253 -0.01 -13.61 -34.97
CA LEU A 253 1.25 -14.32 -35.15
C LEU A 253 2.36 -13.47 -35.77
N ASN A 254 2.04 -12.32 -36.39
CA ASN A 254 3.02 -11.41 -36.98
C ASN A 254 3.26 -10.24 -36.04
N LYS A 255 4.19 -10.42 -35.10
CA LYS A 255 4.46 -9.46 -34.04
C LYS A 255 5.64 -8.57 -34.39
N ASP A 256 5.61 -7.32 -33.91
CA ASP A 256 6.79 -6.47 -33.94
C ASP A 256 7.75 -6.90 -32.84
N LEU A 257 8.70 -7.76 -33.19
CA LEU A 257 9.64 -8.35 -32.25
C LEU A 257 10.65 -7.32 -31.68
N SER A 258 10.71 -6.12 -32.24
CA SER A 258 11.59 -5.06 -31.74
C SER A 258 11.03 -4.36 -30.50
N THR A 259 9.71 -4.45 -30.27
CA THR A 259 9.03 -3.79 -29.14
C THR A 259 8.81 -4.72 -27.95
N ILE A 260 9.03 -6.03 -28.11
CA ILE A 260 8.73 -7.05 -27.10
C ILE A 260 9.99 -7.39 -26.31
N ASN A 261 9.88 -7.43 -24.99
CA ASN A 261 10.95 -7.90 -24.12
C ASN A 261 11.39 -9.34 -24.48
N LEU A 262 12.70 -9.54 -24.59
CA LEU A 262 13.29 -10.82 -24.95
C LEU A 262 12.89 -11.94 -23.98
N GLY A 263 12.81 -11.63 -22.68
CA GLY A 263 12.38 -12.58 -21.66
C GLY A 263 10.96 -13.10 -21.91
N SER A 264 10.07 -12.22 -22.36
CA SER A 264 8.67 -12.57 -22.68
C SER A 264 8.60 -13.51 -23.86
N CYS A 265 9.44 -13.28 -24.88
CA CYS A 265 9.55 -14.15 -26.05
C CYS A 265 10.06 -15.55 -25.65
N ILE A 266 11.07 -15.62 -24.79
CA ILE A 266 11.62 -16.89 -24.27
C ILE A 266 10.54 -17.65 -23.50
N ILE A 267 9.85 -17.00 -22.57
CA ILE A 267 8.80 -17.63 -21.75
C ILE A 267 7.66 -18.13 -22.65
N ALA A 268 7.20 -17.33 -23.61
CA ALA A 268 6.12 -17.72 -24.51
C ALA A 268 6.48 -18.90 -25.42
N LEU A 269 7.71 -18.95 -25.94
CA LEU A 269 8.19 -20.06 -26.75
C LEU A 269 8.24 -21.37 -25.93
N VAL A 270 8.81 -21.29 -24.72
CA VAL A 270 8.93 -22.44 -23.82
C VAL A 270 7.56 -22.90 -23.30
N ASP A 271 6.66 -21.98 -22.97
CA ASP A 271 5.28 -22.28 -22.57
C ASP A 271 4.53 -23.02 -23.69
N LEU A 272 4.67 -22.57 -24.94
CA LEU A 272 4.10 -23.22 -26.12
C LEU A 272 4.62 -24.65 -26.28
N TYR A 273 5.94 -24.85 -26.18
CA TYR A 273 6.55 -26.17 -26.27
C TYR A 273 6.09 -27.12 -25.15
N ASP A 274 6.07 -26.67 -23.91
CA ASP A 274 5.62 -27.48 -22.77
C ASP A 274 4.14 -27.90 -22.94
N ARG A 275 3.29 -27.02 -23.50
CA ARG A 275 1.89 -27.37 -23.85
C ARG A 275 1.81 -28.43 -24.94
N ILE A 276 2.63 -28.34 -25.99
CA ILE A 276 2.64 -29.30 -27.09
C ILE A 276 3.05 -30.69 -26.58
N ILE A 277 4.15 -30.81 -25.81
CA ILE A 277 4.62 -32.10 -25.30
C ILE A 277 3.58 -32.78 -24.42
N HIS A 278 2.96 -32.01 -23.52
CA HIS A 278 2.02 -32.56 -22.54
C HIS A 278 0.57 -32.56 -23.04
N GLN A 279 0.34 -32.32 -24.33
CA GLN A 279 -0.99 -32.31 -24.98
C GLN A 279 -2.01 -31.41 -24.26
N MET A 280 -1.55 -30.26 -23.77
CA MET A 280 -2.40 -29.30 -23.08
C MET A 280 -3.10 -28.34 -24.05
N PRO A 281 -4.21 -27.70 -23.63
CA PRO A 281 -4.87 -26.69 -24.43
C PRO A 281 -3.92 -25.58 -24.87
N LEU A 282 -3.84 -25.39 -26.20
CA LEU A 282 -3.08 -24.33 -26.83
C LEU A 282 -3.90 -23.04 -26.86
N ARG A 283 -3.22 -21.89 -26.77
CA ARG A 283 -3.88 -20.59 -26.90
C ARG A 283 -4.43 -20.42 -28.32
N PRO A 284 -5.46 -19.58 -28.52
CA PRO A 284 -6.19 -19.50 -29.79
C PRO A 284 -5.32 -19.37 -31.05
N GLY A 285 -4.28 -18.52 -31.04
CA GLY A 285 -3.41 -18.36 -32.21
C GLY A 285 -2.40 -19.49 -32.43
N PHE A 286 -2.20 -20.39 -31.48
CA PHE A 286 -1.26 -21.51 -31.59
C PHE A 286 -1.94 -22.86 -31.83
N LYS A 287 -3.26 -22.91 -32.01
CA LYS A 287 -4.01 -24.18 -32.16
C LYS A 287 -3.50 -25.09 -33.28
N GLU A 288 -2.97 -24.49 -34.34
CA GLU A 288 -2.42 -25.22 -35.50
C GLU A 288 -0.97 -25.68 -35.28
N CYS A 289 -0.28 -25.13 -34.27
CA CYS A 289 1.10 -25.48 -33.92
C CYS A 289 1.11 -26.69 -32.97
N GLN A 290 1.20 -27.89 -33.54
CA GLN A 290 1.22 -29.16 -32.80
C GLN A 290 2.57 -29.88 -32.86
N THR A 291 3.51 -29.39 -33.67
CA THR A 291 4.82 -30.02 -33.88
C THR A 291 5.97 -29.04 -33.70
N LEU A 292 7.16 -29.57 -33.37
CA LEU A 292 8.40 -28.79 -33.29
C LEU A 292 8.71 -28.06 -34.60
N SER A 293 8.48 -28.71 -35.76
CA SER A 293 8.70 -28.10 -37.06
C SER A 293 7.85 -26.85 -37.29
N GLN A 294 6.61 -26.83 -36.80
CA GLN A 294 5.74 -25.66 -36.89
C GLN A 294 6.18 -24.51 -35.98
N ILE A 295 6.83 -24.80 -34.85
CA ILE A 295 7.46 -23.76 -34.02
C ILE A 295 8.56 -23.04 -34.82
N GLU A 296 9.29 -23.75 -35.68
CA GLU A 296 10.32 -23.16 -36.54
C GLU A 296 9.74 -22.20 -37.58
N GLU A 297 8.53 -22.46 -38.07
CA GLU A 297 7.82 -21.57 -39.00
C GLU A 297 7.41 -20.23 -38.37
N LEU A 298 7.35 -20.17 -37.04
CA LEU A 298 7.10 -18.95 -36.27
C LEU A 298 8.36 -18.10 -36.06
N ALA A 299 9.54 -18.61 -36.43
CA ALA A 299 10.81 -17.91 -36.27
C ALA A 299 10.88 -16.66 -37.17
N GLY A 300 11.12 -15.51 -36.55
CA GLY A 300 11.13 -14.21 -37.21
C GLY A 300 9.73 -13.61 -37.47
N LYS A 301 8.65 -14.28 -37.06
CA LYS A 301 7.27 -13.75 -37.09
C LYS A 301 6.73 -13.52 -35.69
N THR A 302 6.63 -14.58 -34.89
CA THR A 302 6.07 -14.56 -33.53
C THR A 302 7.15 -14.57 -32.47
N PHE A 303 8.29 -15.18 -32.78
CA PHE A 303 9.45 -15.29 -31.89
C PHE A 303 10.73 -14.85 -32.61
N PRO A 304 11.68 -14.18 -31.94
CA PRO A 304 12.97 -13.84 -32.54
C PRO A 304 13.73 -15.10 -32.98
N ARG A 305 14.36 -15.07 -34.17
CA ARG A 305 15.16 -16.19 -34.68
C ARG A 305 16.24 -16.68 -33.68
N PRO A 306 16.99 -15.79 -33.01
CA PRO A 306 18.01 -16.23 -32.04
C PRO A 306 17.42 -17.02 -30.86
N VAL A 307 16.19 -16.72 -30.46
CA VAL A 307 15.47 -17.41 -29.38
C VAL A 307 15.11 -18.82 -29.82
N VAL A 308 14.53 -18.97 -31.02
CA VAL A 308 14.15 -20.29 -31.57
C VAL A 308 15.38 -21.17 -31.81
N GLU A 309 16.46 -20.62 -32.35
CA GLU A 309 17.72 -21.35 -32.57
C GLU A 309 18.36 -21.82 -31.27
N SER A 310 18.37 -20.97 -30.23
CA SER A 310 18.92 -21.34 -28.93
C SER A 310 18.06 -22.37 -28.23
N PHE A 311 16.73 -22.23 -28.31
CA PHE A 311 15.78 -23.23 -27.86
C PHE A 311 16.00 -24.59 -28.51
N LYS A 312 16.19 -24.65 -29.84
CA LYS A 312 16.53 -25.89 -30.55
C LYS A 312 17.80 -26.55 -30.03
N ARG A 313 18.84 -25.77 -29.74
CA ARG A 313 20.09 -26.31 -29.18
C ARG A 313 19.87 -26.93 -27.80
N VAL A 314 19.04 -26.31 -26.96
CA VAL A 314 18.74 -26.81 -25.62
C VAL A 314 17.93 -28.11 -25.66
N ILE A 315 16.90 -28.22 -26.50
CA ILE A 315 16.06 -29.44 -26.55
C ILE A 315 16.74 -30.65 -27.24
N VAL A 316 17.78 -30.41 -28.05
CA VAL A 316 18.55 -31.46 -28.73
C VAL A 316 19.76 -31.90 -27.88
N ALA A 317 20.19 -31.10 -26.91
CA ALA A 317 21.25 -31.46 -26.00
C ALA A 317 20.78 -32.60 -25.04
N PRO A 318 21.52 -33.72 -24.96
CA PRO A 318 21.14 -34.90 -24.15
C PRO A 318 21.29 -34.70 -22.65
#